data_AF-A0A484U5T2-F1
#
_entry.id   AF-A0A484U5T2-F1
#
_cell.length_a   1.000
_cell.length_b   1.000
_cell.length_c   1.000
_cell.angle_alpha   90.00
_cell.angle_beta   90.00
_cell.angle_gamma   90.00
#
_symmetry.space_group_name_H-M   'P 1'
#
loop_
_entity.id
_entity.type
_entity.pdbx_description
1 polymer ?
#
loop_
_entity_poly.entity_id
_entity_poly.type
_entity_poly.pdbx_seq_one_letter_code
_entity_poly.pdbx_strand_id
1 'polypeptide(L)'
;MLTIYCKHEQLKKLWSEVGPLKTQLLALAGQTIRVELKLYRAGLLARGLGTLRNWRAVDLDSLFFETMAKYNLAGAVQKQVPLHVAEKALAKPYLRTYIAWQAGQEIESLYSSRATVLTHRKAILEAIGVDVSMRYCPDVDEALDLSHIFTPANIMALPGGALREERYHPPRQS
;
A
#
# COMPACT_ATOMS: atom_id res chain seq x y z
N MET A 1 0.31 4.47 13.51
CA MET A 1 -0.57 4.50 12.31
C MET A 1 0.12 3.71 11.22
N LEU A 2 -0.59 2.79 10.59
CA LEU A 2 -0.08 1.97 9.49
C LEU A 2 -0.59 2.54 8.15
N THR A 3 0.27 2.57 7.14
CA THR A 3 -0.11 2.93 5.77
C THR A 3 0.58 1.98 4.81
N ILE A 4 -0.18 1.32 3.94
CA ILE A 4 0.31 0.40 2.92
C ILE A 4 -0.08 0.96 1.56
N TYR A 5 0.88 1.09 0.63
CA TYR A 5 0.60 1.67 -0.68
C TYR A 5 1.62 1.26 -1.74
N CYS A 6 1.23 1.34 -3.01
CA CYS A 6 2.13 1.16 -4.14
C CYS A 6 3.06 2.39 -4.28
N LYS A 7 4.37 2.19 -4.05
CA LYS A 7 5.34 3.29 -4.09
C LYS A 7 5.48 3.86 -5.50
N HIS A 8 5.38 3.01 -6.51
CA HIS A 8 5.45 3.40 -7.92
C HIS A 8 4.37 4.44 -8.27
N GLU A 9 3.12 4.18 -7.91
CA GLU A 9 2.00 5.10 -8.17
C GLU A 9 2.13 6.42 -7.40
N GLN A 10 2.67 6.39 -6.17
CA GLN A 10 2.98 7.61 -5.44
C GLN A 10 4.06 8.44 -6.14
N LEU A 11 5.15 7.81 -6.58
CA LEU A 11 6.26 8.49 -7.23
C LEU A 11 5.86 9.09 -8.59
N LYS A 12 5.06 8.36 -9.39
CA LYS A 12 4.50 8.86 -10.66
C LYS A 12 3.73 10.16 -10.47
N LYS A 13 2.94 10.28 -9.41
CA LYS A 13 2.16 11.50 -9.10
C LYS A 13 3.04 12.68 -8.67
N LEU A 14 4.18 12.39 -8.03
CA LEU A 14 5.07 13.42 -7.50
C LEU A 14 6.13 13.89 -8.52
N TRP A 15 6.45 13.08 -9.52
CA TRP A 15 7.50 13.38 -10.49
C TRP A 15 6.89 13.81 -11.82
N SER A 16 6.86 15.12 -12.06
CA SER A 16 6.43 15.73 -13.33
C SER A 16 7.39 15.45 -14.49
N GLU A 17 8.69 15.28 -14.20
CA GLU A 17 9.72 14.95 -15.18
C GLU A 17 10.55 13.75 -14.73
N VAL A 18 10.70 12.77 -15.61
CA VAL A 18 11.38 11.50 -15.32
C VAL A 18 12.70 11.43 -16.09
N GLY A 19 13.79 11.86 -15.44
CA GLY A 19 15.15 11.63 -15.92
C GLY A 19 15.65 10.21 -15.65
N PRO A 20 16.81 9.81 -16.17
CA PRO A 20 17.31 8.42 -16.11
C PRO A 20 17.30 7.79 -14.71
N LEU A 21 17.73 8.53 -13.68
CA LEU A 21 17.72 8.07 -12.29
C LEU A 21 16.29 7.84 -11.75
N LYS A 22 15.37 8.75 -12.08
CA LYS A 22 13.96 8.62 -11.68
C LYS A 22 13.30 7.43 -12.39
N THR A 23 13.66 7.16 -13.65
CA THR A 23 13.21 5.96 -14.37
C THR A 23 13.64 4.69 -13.65
N GLN A 24 14.91 4.60 -13.23
CA GLN A 24 15.43 3.45 -12.49
C GLN A 24 14.71 3.28 -11.13
N LEU A 25 14.48 4.38 -10.40
CA LEU A 25 13.75 4.34 -9.14
C LEU A 25 12.27 3.97 -9.33
N LEU A 26 11.62 4.41 -10.41
CA LEU A 26 10.27 3.98 -10.76
C LEU A 26 10.23 2.49 -11.10
N ALA A 27 11.22 1.99 -11.86
CA ALA A 27 11.31 0.57 -12.18
C ALA A 27 11.46 -0.28 -10.91
N LEU A 28 12.37 0.11 -10.00
CA LEU A 28 12.51 -0.54 -8.71
C LEU A 28 11.21 -0.47 -7.88
N ALA A 29 10.61 0.72 -7.80
CA ALA A 29 9.38 0.92 -7.05
C ALA A 29 8.20 0.10 -7.60
N GLY A 30 8.20 -0.19 -8.91
CA GLY A 30 7.18 -1.01 -9.58
C GLY A 30 7.17 -2.46 -9.10
N GLN A 31 8.25 -2.92 -8.48
CA GLN A 31 8.38 -4.25 -7.91
C GLN A 31 8.21 -4.26 -6.39
N THR A 32 7.74 -3.16 -5.79
CA THR A 32 7.66 -3.01 -4.33
C THR A 32 6.31 -2.50 -3.87
N ILE A 33 5.88 -3.00 -2.72
CA ILE A 33 4.87 -2.36 -1.88
C ILE A 33 5.56 -1.64 -0.73
N ARG A 34 5.08 -0.45 -0.37
CA ARG A 34 5.61 0.29 0.76
C ARG A 34 4.68 0.20 1.94
N VAL A 35 5.25 -0.21 3.07
CA VAL A 35 4.60 -0.22 4.38
C VAL A 35 5.25 0.84 5.24
N GLU A 36 4.44 1.76 5.78
CA GLU A 36 4.88 2.80 6.71
C GLU A 36 4.18 2.65 8.05
N LEU A 37 4.99 2.56 9.11
CA LEU A 37 4.54 2.62 10.49
C LEU A 37 4.97 3.94 11.11
N LYS A 38 3.98 4.77 11.45
CA LYS A 38 4.21 6.01 12.21
C LYS A 38 4.00 5.74 13.69
N LEU A 39 5.09 5.85 14.45
CA LEU A 39 5.08 5.85 15.92
C LEU A 39 4.89 7.28 16.42
N TYR A 40 3.79 7.54 17.12
CA TYR A 40 3.54 8.84 17.75
C TYR A 40 4.34 8.98 19.05
N ARG A 41 4.53 10.22 19.51
CA ARG A 41 5.31 10.55 20.72
C ARG A 41 4.95 9.67 21.93
N ALA A 42 3.66 9.47 22.21
CA ALA A 42 3.22 8.60 23.31
C ALA A 42 3.68 7.14 23.13
N GLY A 43 3.62 6.61 21.91
CA GLY A 43 4.09 5.26 21.60
C GLY A 43 5.61 5.10 21.66
N LEU A 44 6.36 6.18 21.36
CA LEU A 44 7.81 6.22 21.54
C LEU A 44 8.19 6.24 23.03
N LEU A 45 7.55 7.11 23.81
CA LEU A 45 7.80 7.22 25.26
C LEU A 45 7.47 5.91 25.99
N ALA A 46 6.35 5.26 25.64
CA ALA A 46 5.97 3.96 26.21
C ALA A 46 6.99 2.84 25.93
N ARG A 47 7.87 3.01 24.93
CA ARG A 47 8.94 2.07 24.57
C ARG A 47 10.32 2.54 25.02
N GLY A 48 10.40 3.64 25.78
CA GLY A 48 11.67 4.26 26.14
C GLY A 48 12.41 4.92 24.97
N LEU A 49 11.78 5.07 23.80
CA LEU A 49 12.39 5.61 22.57
C LEU A 49 12.20 7.12 22.40
N GLY A 50 11.89 7.83 23.48
CA GLY A 50 11.67 9.28 23.46
C GLY A 50 12.93 10.11 23.21
N THR A 51 14.12 9.51 23.28
CA THR A 51 15.41 10.18 23.05
C THR A 51 16.24 9.41 22.03
N LEU A 52 17.00 10.12 21.19
CA LEU A 52 17.81 9.52 20.11
C LEU A 52 18.84 8.50 20.61
N ARG A 53 19.41 8.71 21.80
CA ARG A 53 20.38 7.77 22.41
C ARG A 53 19.82 6.37 22.56
N ASN A 54 18.53 6.26 22.88
CA ASN A 54 17.88 4.98 23.15
C ASN A 54 17.60 4.18 21.88
N TRP A 55 17.79 4.76 20.69
CA TRP A 55 17.64 4.07 19.40
C TRP A 55 18.88 3.29 18.96
N ARG A 56 20.07 3.58 19.53
CA ARG A 56 21.34 3.00 19.04
C ARG A 56 21.41 1.47 19.13
N ALA A 57 20.73 0.88 20.10
CA ALA A 57 20.72 -0.57 20.32
C ALA A 57 19.39 -1.22 19.91
N VAL A 58 18.51 -0.47 19.24
CA VAL A 58 17.20 -0.99 18.84
C VAL A 58 17.34 -1.73 17.54
N ASP A 59 16.90 -2.98 17.54
CA ASP A 59 16.60 -3.70 16.32
C ASP A 59 15.34 -3.09 15.68
N LEU A 60 15.55 -2.32 14.62
CA LEU A 60 14.49 -1.61 13.90
C LEU A 60 13.55 -2.57 13.18
N ASP A 61 14.07 -3.70 12.68
CA ASP A 61 13.27 -4.69 11.96
C ASP A 61 12.35 -5.41 12.93
N SER A 62 12.89 -5.85 14.08
CA SER A 62 12.08 -6.43 15.16
C SER A 62 11.02 -5.45 15.66
N LEU A 63 11.38 -4.19 15.93
CA LEU A 63 10.41 -3.15 16.34
C LEU A 63 9.32 -2.92 15.29
N PHE A 64 9.69 -2.96 14.01
CA PHE A 64 8.76 -2.82 12.89
C PHE A 64 7.76 -3.98 12.87
N PHE A 65 8.23 -5.23 12.87
CA PHE A 65 7.35 -6.40 12.79
C PHE A 65 6.50 -6.58 14.05
N GLU A 66 7.03 -6.32 15.25
CA GLU A 66 6.24 -6.29 16.49
C GLU A 66 5.10 -5.26 16.44
N THR A 67 5.40 -4.09 15.87
CA THR A 67 4.39 -3.03 15.72
C THR A 67 3.39 -3.38 14.63
N MET A 68 3.84 -4.00 13.54
CA MET A 68 3.02 -4.43 12.43
C MET A 68 2.06 -5.57 12.83
N ALA A 69 2.51 -6.53 13.63
CA ALA A 69 1.72 -7.66 14.10
C ALA A 69 0.44 -7.23 14.84
N LYS A 70 0.48 -6.08 15.54
CA LYS A 70 -0.68 -5.49 16.24
C LYS A 70 -1.83 -5.13 15.31
N TYR A 71 -1.55 -4.94 14.02
CA TYR A 71 -2.55 -4.61 13.01
C TYR A 71 -3.23 -5.85 12.42
N ASN A 72 -2.83 -7.07 12.82
CA ASN A 72 -3.39 -8.34 12.36
C ASN A 72 -3.69 -8.35 10.86
N LEU A 73 -2.66 -8.12 10.04
CA LEU A 73 -2.77 -7.97 8.58
C LEU A 73 -3.08 -9.29 7.85
N ALA A 74 -3.89 -10.16 8.43
CA ALA A 74 -4.45 -11.31 7.75
C ALA A 74 -5.57 -10.82 6.80
N GLY A 75 -5.23 -10.49 5.56
CA GLY A 75 -6.22 -10.09 4.56
C GLY A 75 -5.63 -9.72 3.20
N ALA A 76 -6.27 -10.18 2.12
CA ALA A 76 -5.85 -9.97 0.74
C ALA A 76 -5.88 -8.48 0.33
N VAL A 77 -4.87 -8.04 -0.45
CA VAL A 77 -4.72 -6.68 -0.98
C VAL A 77 -5.80 -6.30 -2.00
N GLN A 78 -6.52 -7.29 -2.53
CA GLN A 78 -7.73 -7.09 -3.30
C GLN A 78 -8.69 -8.20 -2.89
N LYS A 79 -9.71 -7.86 -2.11
CA LYS A 79 -10.76 -8.82 -1.77
C LYS A 79 -11.47 -9.20 -3.07
N GLN A 80 -11.14 -10.36 -3.63
CA GLN A 80 -11.94 -10.91 -4.72
C GLN A 80 -13.28 -11.35 -4.13
N VAL A 81 -14.35 -10.68 -4.56
CA VAL A 81 -15.70 -11.00 -4.13
C VAL A 81 -16.33 -11.83 -5.25
N PRO A 82 -16.66 -13.11 -5.01
CA PRO A 82 -17.31 -13.94 -6.02
C PRO A 82 -18.57 -13.25 -6.53
N LEU A 83 -18.86 -13.38 -7.83
CA LEU A 83 -19.98 -12.67 -8.46
C LEU A 83 -21.31 -12.92 -7.73
N HIS A 84 -21.57 -14.15 -7.31
CA HIS A 84 -22.78 -14.50 -6.56
C HIS A 84 -22.92 -13.79 -5.20
N VAL A 85 -21.81 -13.35 -4.58
CA VAL A 85 -21.83 -12.52 -3.36
C VAL A 85 -22.12 -11.07 -3.74
N ALA A 86 -21.48 -10.56 -4.79
CA ALA A 86 -21.71 -9.22 -5.30
C ALA A 86 -23.17 -9.02 -5.77
N GLU A 87 -23.77 -10.02 -6.41
CA GLU A 87 -25.18 -10.00 -6.86
C GLU A 87 -26.18 -9.82 -5.71
N LYS A 88 -25.86 -10.36 -4.53
CA LYS A 88 -26.70 -10.24 -3.33
C LYS A 88 -26.48 -8.92 -2.59
N ALA A 89 -25.28 -8.34 -2.70
CA ALA A 89 -24.88 -7.17 -1.92
C ALA A 89 -25.00 -5.84 -2.68
N LEU A 90 -24.92 -5.84 -4.01
CA LEU A 90 -24.91 -4.64 -4.83
C LEU A 90 -26.26 -4.39 -5.51
N ALA A 91 -26.68 -3.12 -5.52
CA ALA A 91 -27.77 -2.69 -6.41
C ALA A 91 -27.36 -2.82 -7.89
N LYS A 92 -28.34 -3.05 -8.77
CA LYS A 92 -28.12 -3.31 -10.21
C LYS A 92 -27.14 -2.34 -10.91
N PRO A 93 -27.18 -1.01 -10.69
CA PRO A 93 -26.24 -0.09 -11.34
C PRO A 93 -24.79 -0.34 -10.91
N TYR A 94 -24.56 -0.62 -9.63
CA TYR A 94 -23.23 -0.87 -9.07
C TYR A 94 -22.71 -2.25 -9.44
N LEU A 95 -23.59 -3.25 -9.49
CA LEU A 95 -23.26 -4.59 -9.97
C LEU A 95 -22.77 -4.56 -11.43
N ARG A 96 -23.43 -3.78 -12.31
CA ARG A 96 -22.99 -3.62 -13.70
C ARG A 96 -21.60 -3.01 -13.80
N THR A 97 -21.31 -1.99 -13.00
CA THR A 97 -19.97 -1.40 -12.93
C THR A 97 -18.94 -2.40 -12.43
N TYR A 98 -19.28 -3.18 -11.41
CA TYR A 98 -18.40 -4.22 -10.86
C TYR A 98 -18.09 -5.29 -11.92
N ILE A 99 -19.09 -5.77 -12.67
CA ILE A 99 -18.90 -6.74 -13.75
C ILE A 99 -18.02 -6.17 -14.87
N ALA A 100 -18.29 -4.92 -15.30
CA ALA A 100 -17.48 -4.24 -16.31
C ALA A 100 -16.01 -4.10 -15.86
N TRP A 101 -15.81 -3.74 -14.60
CA TRP A 101 -14.49 -3.66 -13.98
C TRP A 101 -13.79 -5.02 -13.92
N GLN A 102 -14.49 -6.10 -13.55
CA GLN A 102 -13.96 -7.48 -13.61
C GLN A 102 -13.59 -7.91 -15.03
N ALA A 103 -14.28 -7.37 -16.05
CA ALA A 103 -13.91 -7.57 -17.46
C ALA A 103 -12.69 -6.73 -17.90
N GLY A 104 -12.06 -6.00 -16.97
CA GLY A 104 -10.87 -5.17 -17.22
C GLY A 104 -11.18 -3.78 -17.78
N GLN A 105 -12.44 -3.33 -17.77
CA GLN A 105 -12.80 -1.99 -18.24
C GLN A 105 -12.48 -0.93 -17.19
N GLU A 106 -11.89 0.18 -17.62
CA GLU A 106 -11.68 1.35 -16.75
C GLU A 106 -13.02 2.04 -16.49
N ILE A 107 -13.37 2.30 -15.23
CA ILE A 107 -14.68 2.84 -14.86
C ILE A 107 -14.86 4.26 -15.39
N GLU A 108 -13.79 5.03 -15.46
CA GLU A 108 -13.73 6.36 -16.04
C GLU A 108 -14.17 6.37 -17.52
N SER A 109 -14.02 5.25 -18.23
CA SER A 109 -14.47 5.10 -19.61
C SER A 109 -15.97 4.75 -19.73
N LEU A 110 -16.58 4.21 -18.67
CA LEU A 110 -17.98 3.76 -18.66
C LEU A 110 -18.97 4.91 -18.46
N TYR A 111 -18.53 6.02 -17.89
CA TYR A 111 -19.39 7.13 -17.50
C TYR A 111 -18.78 8.46 -17.89
N SER A 112 -19.59 9.32 -18.54
CA SER A 112 -19.17 10.67 -18.90
C SER A 112 -19.04 11.62 -17.70
N SER A 113 -19.58 11.25 -16.53
CA SER A 113 -19.60 12.10 -15.33
C SER A 113 -18.69 11.55 -14.23
N ARG A 114 -17.73 12.38 -13.80
CA ARG A 114 -16.86 12.09 -12.65
C ARG A 114 -17.64 11.89 -11.35
N ALA A 115 -18.75 12.60 -11.17
CA ALA A 115 -19.60 12.44 -9.99
C ALA A 115 -20.26 11.05 -9.95
N THR A 116 -20.63 10.51 -11.11
CA THR A 116 -21.15 9.15 -11.26
C THR A 116 -20.08 8.13 -10.91
N VAL A 117 -18.86 8.28 -11.44
CA VAL A 117 -17.72 7.40 -11.12
C VAL A 117 -17.46 7.34 -9.61
N LEU A 118 -17.41 8.50 -8.94
CA LEU A 118 -17.19 8.56 -7.49
C LEU A 118 -18.31 7.90 -6.69
N THR A 119 -19.57 8.12 -7.10
CA THR A 119 -20.74 7.49 -6.47
C THR A 119 -20.66 5.97 -6.57
N HIS A 120 -20.36 5.44 -7.76
CA HIS A 120 -20.27 4.01 -7.99
C HIS A 120 -19.11 3.38 -7.22
N ARG A 121 -17.93 4.00 -7.25
CA ARG A 121 -16.76 3.55 -6.49
C ARG A 121 -17.08 3.46 -5.00
N LYS A 122 -17.66 4.53 -4.44
CA LYS A 122 -18.01 4.60 -3.02
C LYS A 122 -19.01 3.51 -2.64
N ALA A 123 -20.08 3.34 -3.42
CA ALA A 123 -21.12 2.35 -3.15
C ALA A 123 -20.58 0.91 -3.18
N ILE A 124 -19.70 0.58 -4.14
CA ILE A 124 -19.10 -0.76 -4.24
C ILE A 124 -18.12 -1.01 -3.07
N LEU A 125 -17.30 -0.01 -2.74
CA LEU A 125 -16.37 -0.09 -1.63
C LEU A 125 -17.10 -0.31 -0.29
N GLU A 126 -18.17 0.45 -0.05
CA GLU A 126 -18.96 0.33 1.19
C GLU A 126 -19.72 -1.00 1.28
N ALA A 127 -20.26 -1.50 0.17
CA ALA A 127 -21.09 -2.71 0.17
C ALA A 127 -20.27 -4.01 0.27
N ILE A 128 -19.14 -4.09 -0.45
CA ILE A 128 -18.40 -5.35 -0.57
C ILE A 128 -16.91 -5.23 -0.22
N GLY A 129 -16.40 -4.03 0.03
CA GLY A 129 -15.00 -3.79 0.40
C GLY A 129 -14.04 -3.77 -0.79
N VAL A 130 -14.53 -3.55 -2.02
CA VAL A 130 -13.70 -3.53 -3.23
C VAL A 130 -13.51 -2.11 -3.75
N ASP A 131 -12.26 -1.69 -3.91
CA ASP A 131 -11.92 -0.42 -4.58
C ASP A 131 -11.73 -0.63 -6.08
N VAL A 132 -12.77 -0.32 -6.83
CA VAL A 132 -12.81 -0.47 -8.29
C VAL A 132 -12.10 0.64 -9.07
N SER A 133 -11.49 1.62 -8.40
CA SER A 133 -10.60 2.58 -9.08
C SER A 133 -9.22 1.99 -9.43
N MET A 134 -8.90 0.84 -8.85
CA MET A 134 -7.68 0.09 -9.16
C MET A 134 -7.93 -0.79 -10.38
N ARG A 135 -6.90 -1.09 -11.17
CA ARG A 135 -7.02 -2.05 -12.28
C ARG A 135 -7.43 -3.43 -11.74
N TYR A 136 -8.41 -4.08 -12.37
CA TYR A 136 -8.74 -5.46 -12.04
C TYR A 136 -7.56 -6.39 -12.40
N CYS A 137 -7.18 -7.27 -11.48
CA CYS A 137 -6.11 -8.24 -11.66
C CYS A 137 -6.72 -9.66 -11.57
N PRO A 138 -6.98 -10.33 -12.71
CA PRO A 138 -7.65 -11.63 -12.73
C PRO A 138 -6.78 -12.75 -12.13
N ASP A 139 -5.46 -12.64 -12.20
CA ASP A 139 -4.51 -13.72 -11.86
C ASP A 139 -4.21 -13.84 -10.35
N VAL A 140 -4.99 -13.20 -9.48
CA VAL A 140 -4.82 -13.30 -8.02
C VAL A 140 -5.88 -14.25 -7.45
N ASP A 141 -5.95 -15.47 -7.97
CA ASP A 141 -6.90 -16.51 -7.54
C ASP A 141 -6.67 -16.97 -6.09
N GLU A 142 -5.46 -16.79 -5.58
CA GLU A 142 -5.17 -17.06 -4.17
C GLU A 142 -5.25 -15.77 -3.38
N ALA A 143 -6.05 -15.78 -2.30
CA ALA A 143 -6.00 -14.74 -1.29
C ALA A 143 -4.54 -14.57 -0.87
N LEU A 144 -3.93 -13.47 -1.32
CA LEU A 144 -2.53 -13.21 -1.06
C LEU A 144 -2.37 -12.95 0.44
N ASP A 145 -1.95 -13.98 1.17
CA ASP A 145 -1.74 -13.84 2.59
C ASP A 145 -0.51 -12.96 2.82
N LEU A 146 -0.80 -11.74 3.26
CA LEU A 146 0.18 -10.71 3.57
C LEU A 146 1.16 -11.15 4.65
N SER A 147 0.86 -12.20 5.43
CA SER A 147 1.81 -12.80 6.36
C SER A 147 3.06 -13.35 5.65
N HIS A 148 2.91 -13.82 4.40
CA HIS A 148 4.02 -14.31 3.58
C HIS A 148 4.76 -13.17 2.87
N ILE A 149 4.11 -12.03 2.63
CA ILE A 149 4.74 -10.86 2.01
C ILE A 149 5.52 -10.07 3.05
N PHE A 150 4.92 -9.80 4.20
CA PHE A 150 5.53 -8.98 5.25
C PHE A 150 6.33 -9.84 6.20
N THR A 151 7.40 -10.43 5.65
CA THR A 151 8.42 -11.15 6.41
C THR A 151 9.75 -10.39 6.36
N PRO A 152 10.65 -10.58 7.34
CA PRO A 152 11.99 -10.00 7.29
C PRO A 152 12.75 -10.31 5.99
N ALA A 153 12.53 -11.50 5.43
CA ALA A 153 13.18 -11.95 4.20
C ALA A 153 12.79 -11.13 2.95
N ASN A 154 11.61 -10.48 2.97
CA ASN A 154 11.12 -9.65 1.87
C ASN A 154 11.42 -8.16 2.07
N ILE A 155 12.15 -7.78 3.12
CA ILE A 155 12.64 -6.42 3.27
C ILE A 155 13.66 -6.17 2.15
N MET A 156 13.34 -5.22 1.29
CA MET A 156 14.31 -4.70 0.33
C MET A 156 15.42 -4.00 1.11
N ALA A 157 16.59 -4.63 1.15
CA ALA A 157 17.79 -4.01 1.69
C ALA A 157 18.03 -2.68 0.98
N LEU A 158 18.49 -1.68 1.73
CA LEU A 158 19.02 -0.48 1.09
C LEU A 158 20.17 -0.92 0.18
N PRO A 159 20.17 -0.53 -1.11
CA PRO A 159 21.22 -0.94 -2.03
C PRO A 159 22.59 -0.57 -1.44
N GLY A 160 23.42 -1.60 -1.24
CA GLY A 160 24.68 -1.51 -0.50
C GLY A 160 25.56 -0.40 -1.05
N GLY A 161 25.70 0.68 -0.28
CA GLY A 161 26.70 1.73 -0.51
C GLY A 161 26.27 2.97 -1.29
N ALA A 162 25.00 3.14 -1.70
CA ALA A 162 24.56 4.32 -2.47
C ALA A 162 23.74 5.36 -1.69
N LEU A 163 23.51 5.15 -0.38
CA LEU A 163 23.22 6.25 0.56
C LEU A 163 24.53 6.67 1.24
N ARG A 164 25.57 6.94 0.45
CA ARG A 164 26.79 7.59 0.95
C ARG A 164 26.43 9.00 1.40
N GLU A 165 26.33 9.15 2.72
CA GLU A 165 26.96 10.20 3.56
C GLU A 165 26.61 11.68 3.32
N GLU A 166 26.22 12.13 2.13
CA GLU A 166 26.06 13.58 1.86
C GLU A 166 24.67 14.14 2.16
N ARG A 167 23.62 13.31 2.11
CA ARG A 167 22.22 13.79 2.27
C ARG A 167 21.45 13.11 3.40
N TYR A 168 22.03 12.09 4.01
CA TYR A 168 21.53 11.48 5.22
C TYR A 168 22.41 11.97 6.37
N HIS A 169 21.92 12.93 7.15
CA HIS A 169 22.59 13.31 8.38
C HIS A 169 22.15 12.33 9.48
N PRO A 170 22.99 11.36 9.90
CA PRO A 170 22.69 10.61 11.11
C PRO A 170 22.57 11.61 12.28
N PRO A 171 21.73 11.33 13.28
CA PRO A 171 21.62 12.18 14.46
C PRO A 171 23.01 12.37 15.07
N ARG A 172 23.44 13.64 15.19
CA ARG A 172 24.78 14.02 15.65
C ARG A 172 25.12 13.25 16.92
N GLN A 173 26.24 12.53 16.89
CA GLN A 173 26.77 11.86 18.07
C GLN A 173 27.26 12.94 19.04
N SER A 174 26.50 13.17 20.11
CA SER A 174 26.98 13.76 21.36
C SER A 174 27.70 12.70 22.19
#